data_AF-A0A1W2FGP8-F1
#
_entry.id   AF-A0A1W2FGP8-F1
#
_cell.length_a   1.000
_cell.length_b   1.000
_cell.length_c   1.000
_cell.angle_alpha   90.00
_cell.angle_beta   90.00
_cell.angle_gamma   90.00
#
_symmetry.space_group_name_H-M   'P 1'
#
loop_
_entity.id
_entity.type
_entity.pdbx_description
1 polymer ?
#
loop_
_entity_poly.entity_id
_entity_poly.type
_entity_poly.pdbx_seq_one_letter_code
_entity_poly.pdbx_strand_id
1 'polypeptide(L)'
;MPKPMDRFTVSLPKLEDVANHELPAVANALRAPANILRAHEGLEGPGRFQPVYAMEGAYARFTDSVAFRQIAGCDRIEKVAQSLSYIANLYRRADGQR
;
A
#
# COMPACT_ATOMS: atom_id res chain seq x y z
N MET A 1 -40.22 -8.13 -12.22
CA MET A 1 -39.42 -6.88 -12.14
C MET A 1 -38.11 -7.20 -11.45
N PRO A 2 -36.93 -6.90 -12.04
CA PRO A 2 -35.69 -6.99 -11.30
C PRO A 2 -35.76 -6.05 -10.09
N LYS A 3 -35.35 -6.55 -8.92
CA LYS A 3 -35.26 -5.75 -7.69
C LYS A 3 -34.36 -4.53 -7.99
N PRO A 4 -34.76 -3.29 -7.65
CA PRO A 4 -33.84 -2.17 -7.75
C PRO A 4 -32.60 -2.52 -6.92
N MET A 5 -31.44 -2.63 -7.58
CA MET A 5 -30.17 -2.73 -6.88
C MET A 5 -30.08 -1.54 -5.92
N ASP A 6 -29.63 -1.78 -4.69
CA ASP A 6 -29.35 -0.71 -3.74
C ASP A 6 -28.55 0.37 -4.47
N ARG A 7 -29.11 1.58 -4.55
CA ARG A 7 -28.46 2.69 -5.24
C ARG A 7 -27.15 2.96 -4.52
N PHE A 8 -26.03 2.64 -5.16
CA PHE A 8 -24.70 2.94 -4.68
C PHE A 8 -24.57 4.47 -4.60
N THR A 9 -24.89 5.03 -3.44
CA THR A 9 -24.84 6.47 -3.18
C THR A 9 -23.45 6.76 -2.66
N VAL A 10 -22.56 7.21 -3.54
CA VAL A 10 -21.17 7.50 -3.19
C VAL A 10 -20.88 8.96 -3.49
N SER A 11 -20.18 9.62 -2.57
CA SER A 11 -19.73 11.00 -2.78
C SER A 11 -18.51 10.97 -3.71
N LEU A 12 -18.64 11.52 -4.93
CA LEU A 12 -17.52 11.63 -5.88
C LEU A 12 -16.33 12.41 -5.31
N PRO A 13 -16.52 13.57 -4.64
CA PRO A 13 -15.41 14.26 -3.97
C PRO A 13 -14.72 13.38 -2.95
N LYS A 14 -15.47 12.54 -2.21
CA LYS A 14 -14.87 11.65 -1.22
C LYS A 14 -14.08 10.51 -1.88
N LEU A 15 -14.59 9.93 -2.96
CA LEU A 15 -13.86 8.91 -3.71
C LEU A 15 -12.54 9.45 -4.26
N GLU A 16 -12.57 10.68 -4.78
CA GLU A 16 -11.37 11.36 -5.30
C GLU A 16 -10.36 11.64 -4.20
N ASP A 17 -10.81 12.13 -3.04
CA ASP A 17 -9.96 12.35 -1.87
C ASP A 17 -9.28 11.06 -1.40
N VAL A 18 -10.05 9.97 -1.29
CA VAL A 18 -9.50 8.66 -0.93
C VAL A 18 -8.48 8.16 -1.97
N ALA A 19 -8.81 8.29 -3.26
CA ALA A 19 -7.98 7.81 -4.35
C ALA A 19 -6.67 8.59 -4.52
N ASN A 20 -6.74 9.91 -4.37
CA ASN A 20 -5.63 10.81 -4.70
C ASN A 20 -4.79 11.19 -3.47
N HIS A 21 -5.32 11.03 -2.26
CA HIS A 21 -4.65 11.47 -1.04
C HIS A 21 -4.53 10.36 0.01
N GLU A 22 -5.63 9.80 0.50
CA GLU A 22 -5.58 8.89 1.66
C GLU A 22 -4.83 7.60 1.37
N LEU A 23 -5.22 6.87 0.31
CA LEU A 23 -4.58 5.60 -0.02
C LEU A 23 -3.10 5.77 -0.45
N PRO A 24 -2.73 6.76 -1.29
CA PRO A 24 -1.33 7.05 -1.55
C PRO A 24 -0.52 7.40 -0.30
N ALA A 25 -1.08 8.18 0.63
CA ALA A 25 -0.40 8.52 1.88
C ALA A 25 -0.12 7.28 2.73
N VAL A 26 -1.10 6.38 2.86
CA VAL A 26 -0.94 5.10 3.56
C VAL A 26 0.12 4.24 2.88
N ALA A 27 0.07 4.07 1.56
CA ALA A 27 1.06 3.28 0.81
C ALA A 27 2.49 3.83 1.01
N ASN A 28 2.67 5.15 1.00
CA ASN A 28 3.96 5.80 1.22
C ASN A 28 4.48 5.59 2.64
N ALA A 29 3.65 5.80 3.66
CA ALA A 29 4.03 5.58 5.06
C ALA A 29 4.46 4.12 5.31
N LEU A 30 3.77 3.17 4.67
CA LEU A 30 4.04 1.74 4.78
C LEU A 30 5.27 1.26 3.99
N ARG A 31 5.71 2.02 2.98
CA ARG A 31 6.86 1.67 2.12
C ARG A 31 8.21 1.96 2.81
N ALA A 32 8.28 2.99 3.67
CA ALA A 32 9.51 3.35 4.38
C ALA A 32 10.06 2.21 5.28
N PRO A 33 9.26 1.53 6.12
CA PRO A 33 9.72 0.37 6.88
C PRO A 33 10.21 -0.79 6.01
N ALA A 34 9.59 -1.01 4.84
CA ALA A 34 10.00 -2.09 3.93
C ALA A 34 11.41 -1.86 3.36
N ASN A 35 11.76 -0.61 3.07
CA ASN A 35 13.11 -0.26 2.59
C ASN A 35 14.17 -0.50 3.66
N ILE A 36 13.89 -0.13 4.92
CA ILE A 36 14.77 -0.38 6.06
C ILE A 36 15.01 -1.89 6.25
N LEU A 37 13.94 -2.69 6.15
CA LEU A 37 14.02 -4.15 6.30
C LEU A 37 14.83 -4.83 5.17
N ARG A 38 14.79 -4.30 3.94
CA ARG A 38 15.64 -4.78 2.82
C ARG A 38 17.09 -4.34 2.91
N ALA A 39 17.35 -3.21 3.55
CA ALA A 39 18.71 -2.74 3.78
C ALA A 39 19.40 -3.52 4.93
N HIS A 40 18.65 -4.37 5.64
CA HIS A 40 19.12 -5.12 6.81
C HIS A 40 19.78 -4.21 7.87
N GLU A 41 19.33 -2.95 7.94
CA GLU A 41 19.82 -1.95 8.88
C GLU A 41 19.60 -2.43 10.32
N GLY A 42 20.67 -2.49 11.12
CA GLY A 42 20.64 -2.96 12.51
C GLY A 42 21.57 -4.14 12.83
N LEU A 43 22.13 -4.81 11.81
CA LEU A 43 23.12 -5.88 12.00
C LEU A 43 24.55 -5.37 12.23
N GLU A 44 24.88 -4.17 11.73
CA GLU A 44 26.23 -3.58 11.78
C GLU A 44 26.41 -2.53 12.90
N GLY A 45 25.64 -2.61 13.99
CA GLY A 45 25.82 -1.75 15.16
C GLY A 45 27.17 -1.99 15.88
N PRO A 46 27.62 -1.06 16.76
CA PRO A 46 28.91 -1.17 17.44
C PRO A 46 28.88 -2.29 18.49
N GLY A 47 29.10 -3.51 18.03
CA GLY A 47 29.06 -4.73 18.83
C GLY A 47 29.20 -5.92 17.90
N ARG A 48 30.44 -6.30 17.56
CA ARG A 48 30.72 -7.53 16.81
C ARG A 48 30.36 -8.74 17.67
N PHE A 49 29.12 -9.18 17.57
CA PHE A 49 28.64 -10.38 18.26
C PHE A 49 28.63 -11.54 17.27
N GLN A 50 29.56 -12.48 17.41
CA GLN A 50 29.63 -13.70 16.61
C GLN A 50 28.30 -14.49 16.48
N PRO A 51 27.40 -14.49 17.49
CA PRO A 51 26.05 -15.06 17.35
C PRO A 51 25.16 -14.33 16.34
N VAL A 52 25.35 -13.02 16.14
CA VAL A 52 24.59 -12.20 15.16
C VAL A 52 24.95 -12.62 13.74
N TYR A 53 26.24 -12.87 13.45
CA TYR A 53 26.69 -13.43 12.17
C TYR A 53 26.11 -14.83 11.89
N ALA A 54 25.99 -15.69 12.92
CA ALA A 54 25.39 -17.02 12.76
C ALA A 54 23.89 -16.98 12.44
N MET A 55 23.19 -15.93 12.89
CA MET A 55 21.76 -15.69 12.59
C MET A 55 21.54 -14.74 11.41
N GLU A 56 22.59 -14.11 10.88
CA GLU A 56 22.51 -13.05 9.86
C GLU A 56 21.74 -13.52 8.62
N GLY A 57 22.06 -14.71 8.11
CA GLY A 57 21.34 -15.28 6.97
C GLY A 57 19.89 -15.67 7.28
N ALA A 58 19.55 -15.99 8.52
CA ALA A 58 18.16 -16.26 8.93
C ALA A 58 17.38 -14.95 9.11
N TYR A 59 18.01 -13.95 9.72
CA TYR A 59 17.46 -12.61 9.91
C TYR A 59 17.23 -11.91 8.57
N ALA A 60 18.21 -11.94 7.66
CA ALA A 60 18.08 -11.37 6.32
C ALA A 60 16.89 -11.97 5.55
N ARG A 61 16.76 -13.31 5.55
CA ARG A 61 15.61 -13.98 4.93
C ARG A 61 14.28 -13.61 5.57
N PHE A 62 14.26 -13.43 6.89
CA PHE A 62 13.06 -13.00 7.59
C PHE A 62 12.68 -11.56 7.22
N THR A 63 13.62 -10.62 7.29
CA THR A 63 13.34 -9.21 6.97
C THR A 63 13.00 -9.02 5.50
N ASP A 64 13.62 -9.76 4.58
CA ASP A 64 13.24 -9.81 3.17
C ASP A 64 11.81 -10.30 2.96
N SER A 65 11.42 -11.38 3.65
CA SER A 65 10.05 -11.92 3.58
C SER A 65 9.01 -10.94 4.12
N VAL A 66 9.33 -10.21 5.19
CA VAL A 66 8.45 -9.16 5.71
C VAL A 66 8.38 -7.99 4.75
N ALA A 67 9.52 -7.51 4.24
CA ALA A 67 9.57 -6.40 3.30
C ALA A 67 8.83 -6.73 1.99
N PHE A 68 8.97 -7.94 1.47
CA PHE A 68 8.26 -8.40 0.28
C PHE A 68 6.74 -8.34 0.47
N ARG A 69 6.23 -8.86 1.59
CA ARG A 69 4.80 -8.79 1.92
C ARG A 69 4.31 -7.36 2.06
N GLN A 70 5.13 -6.50 2.66
CA GLN A 70 4.82 -5.09 2.86
C GLN A 70 4.72 -4.34 1.53
N ILE A 71 5.69 -4.53 0.63
CA ILE A 71 5.70 -3.94 -0.72
C ILE A 71 4.48 -4.41 -1.52
N ALA A 72 4.18 -5.71 -1.48
CA ALA A 72 2.98 -6.25 -2.14
C ALA A 72 1.67 -5.66 -1.56
N GLY A 73 1.65 -5.30 -0.28
CA GLY A 73 0.57 -4.55 0.35
C GLY A 73 0.43 -3.13 -0.21
N CYS A 74 1.53 -2.38 -0.28
CA CYS A 74 1.56 -1.04 -0.88
C CYS A 74 1.05 -1.07 -2.33
N ASP A 75 1.52 -2.02 -3.15
CA ASP A 75 1.10 -2.14 -4.55
C ASP A 75 -0.40 -2.41 -4.69
N ARG A 76 -0.99 -3.16 -3.75
CA ARG A 76 -2.45 -3.39 -3.73
C ARG A 76 -3.21 -2.12 -3.37
N ILE A 77 -2.73 -1.36 -2.39
CA ILE A 77 -3.33 -0.08 -1.99
C ILE A 77 -3.35 0.90 -3.17
N GLU A 78 -2.24 1.01 -3.90
CA GLU A 78 -2.14 1.87 -5.09
C GLU A 78 -3.10 1.44 -6.20
N LYS A 79 -3.24 0.12 -6.44
CA LYS A 79 -4.22 -0.42 -7.41
C LYS A 79 -5.67 -0.13 -7.00
N VAL A 80 -5.97 -0.15 -5.70
CA VAL A 80 -7.29 0.23 -5.20
C VAL A 80 -7.52 1.72 -5.43
N ALA A 81 -6.55 2.58 -5.12
CA ALA A 81 -6.62 4.02 -5.42
C ALA A 81 -6.91 4.28 -6.90
N GLN A 82 -6.17 3.64 -7.80
CA GLN A 82 -6.38 3.73 -9.25
C GLN A 82 -7.80 3.30 -9.66
N SER A 83 -8.31 2.22 -9.07
CA SER A 83 -9.66 1.73 -9.34
C SER A 83 -10.73 2.74 -8.89
N LEU A 84 -10.53 3.38 -7.73
CA LEU A 84 -11.43 4.44 -7.25
C LEU A 84 -11.41 5.67 -8.16
N SER A 85 -10.24 6.07 -8.68
CA SER A 85 -10.15 7.14 -9.68
C SER A 85 -10.92 6.79 -10.96
N TYR A 86 -10.86 5.53 -11.42
CA TYR A 86 -11.64 5.09 -12.59
C TYR A 86 -13.14 5.13 -12.33
N ILE A 87 -13.58 4.70 -11.15
CA ILE A 87 -14.98 4.76 -10.74
C ILE A 87 -15.44 6.23 -10.72
N ALA A 88 -14.72 7.13 -10.06
CA ALA A 88 -15.06 8.55 -10.00
C ALA A 88 -15.17 9.19 -11.39
N ASN A 89 -14.21 8.90 -12.28
CA ASN A 89 -14.24 9.39 -13.67
C ASN A 89 -15.42 8.83 -14.47
N LEU A 90 -15.81 7.57 -14.26
CA LEU A 90 -16.97 6.98 -14.91
C LEU A 90 -18.25 7.70 -14.51
N TYR A 91 -18.44 7.96 -13.22
CA TYR A 91 -19.61 8.67 -12.70
C TYR A 91 -19.65 10.15 -13.16
N ARG A 92 -18.53 10.88 -13.13
CA ARG A 92 -18.49 12.26 -13.67
C ARG A 92 -18.93 12.33 -15.14
N ARG A 93 -18.48 11.38 -15.97
CA ARG A 93 -18.89 11.29 -17.38
C ARG A 93 -20.37 10.99 -17.52
N ALA A 94 -20.92 10.10 -16.68
CA ALA A 94 -22.36 9.81 -16.66
C ALA A 94 -23.19 11.04 -16.28
N ASP A 95 -22.66 11.90 -15.39
CA ASP A 95 -23.28 13.15 -14.96
C ASP A 95 -23.02 14.33 -15.92
N GLY A 96 -22.35 14.10 -17.05
CA GLY A 96 -22.06 15.12 -18.07
C GLY A 96 -20.95 16.10 -17.69
N GLN A 97 -20.21 15.84 -16.61
CA GLN A 97 -19.06 16.64 -16.20
C GLN A 97 -17.78 16.09 -16.85
N ARG A 98 -17.05 16.94 -17.59
CA ARG A 98 -15.77 16.62 -18.25
C ARG A 98 -14.59 17.08 -17.40
#